data_AF-A0A838UMV2-F1
#
_entry.id   AF-A0A838UMV2-F1
#
_cell.length_a   1.000
_cell.length_b   1.000
_cell.length_c   1.000
_cell.angle_alpha   90.00
_cell.angle_beta   90.00
_cell.angle_gamma   90.00
#
_symmetry.space_group_name_H-M   'P 1'
#
loop_
_entity.id
_entity.type
_entity.pdbx_description
1 polymer ?
#
loop_
_entity_poly.entity_id
_entity_poly.type
_entity_poly.pdbx_seq_one_letter_code
_entity_poly.pdbx_strand_id
1 'polypeptide(L)'
;MKLACADANSYYCSCEIAFRRDLVGKPVVVGNNDGCVVSRTPAAKPFIPMAVPIHQYQRQVREQGITVFSSNYALYHQFAVRMHAIMGRYAPTEEFAVDEAFLDLGHLAPGECLTAMRDLRTTLLREINIPVTIGVAPTKVLSKLATSVGKTTAEGCYAFANEAQIDQVLAATALEDIWYIAGQRAKKLRALGIENGLMLKQSDIARMRRLMTLPVAHVVAELRGISAIPLRTVAPPRKESMCARAFGHRINDLREM
;
A
#
# COMPACT_ATOMS: atom_id res chain seq x y z
N MET A 1 14.53 -13.87 -8.73
CA MET A 1 14.22 -13.52 -7.33
C MET A 1 12.73 -13.71 -7.13
N LYS A 2 12.26 -14.07 -5.93
CA LYS A 2 10.83 -14.24 -5.62
C LYS A 2 10.54 -13.33 -4.44
N LEU A 3 9.67 -12.34 -4.65
CA LEU A 3 9.32 -11.35 -3.64
C LEU A 3 7.83 -11.46 -3.34
N ALA A 4 7.47 -11.17 -2.10
CA ALA A 4 6.10 -10.84 -1.74
C ALA A 4 6.01 -9.38 -1.29
N CYS A 5 4.87 -8.76 -1.54
CA CYS A 5 4.47 -7.50 -0.95
C CYS A 5 3.25 -7.79 -0.08
N ALA A 6 3.35 -7.51 1.21
CA ALA A 6 2.26 -7.64 2.17
C ALA A 6 1.77 -6.25 2.58
N ASP A 7 0.49 -5.97 2.35
CA ASP A 7 -0.15 -4.66 2.57
C ASP A 7 -1.38 -4.85 3.48
N ALA A 8 -1.38 -4.19 4.64
CA ALA A 8 -2.46 -4.30 5.60
C ALA A 8 -3.67 -3.45 5.20
N ASN A 9 -4.83 -4.11 5.11
CA ASN A 9 -6.03 -3.52 4.55
C ASN A 9 -6.65 -2.49 5.49
N SER A 10 -6.80 -1.23 5.05
CA SER A 10 -7.40 -0.16 5.86
C SER A 10 -6.75 -0.04 7.25
N TYR A 11 -5.42 -0.12 7.28
CA TYR A 11 -4.61 -0.44 8.45
C TYR A 11 -5.03 0.25 9.76
N TYR A 12 -5.16 1.59 9.79
CA TYR A 12 -5.54 2.28 11.02
C TYR A 12 -6.97 1.92 11.46
N CYS A 13 -7.91 1.78 10.53
CA CYS A 13 -9.25 1.29 10.87
C CYS A 13 -9.21 -0.14 11.41
N SER A 14 -8.37 -1.01 10.83
CA SER A 14 -8.21 -2.38 11.29
C SER A 14 -7.60 -2.47 12.69
N CYS A 15 -6.70 -1.56 13.05
CA CYS A 15 -6.18 -1.47 14.42
C CYS A 15 -7.28 -1.15 15.44
N GLU A 16 -8.19 -0.23 15.12
CA GLU A 16 -9.35 0.09 15.98
C GLU A 16 -10.33 -1.10 16.05
N ILE A 17 -10.64 -1.71 14.91
CA ILE A 17 -11.57 -2.86 14.81
C ILE A 17 -11.02 -4.10 15.52
N ALA A 18 -9.70 -4.27 15.60
CA ALA A 18 -9.07 -5.37 16.33
C ALA A 18 -9.51 -5.43 17.80
N PHE A 19 -9.81 -4.29 18.42
CA PHE A 19 -10.38 -4.19 19.77
C PHE A 19 -11.90 -4.00 19.80
N ARG A 20 -12.52 -3.64 18.67
CA ARG A 20 -13.96 -3.41 18.52
C ARG A 20 -14.55 -4.35 17.47
N ARG A 21 -14.66 -5.63 17.85
CA ARG A 21 -15.17 -6.68 16.96
C ARG A 21 -16.61 -6.44 16.49
N ASP A 22 -17.38 -5.65 17.23
CA ASP A 22 -18.71 -5.17 16.83
C ASP A 22 -18.69 -4.26 15.60
N LEU A 23 -17.52 -3.76 15.18
CA LEU A 23 -17.31 -2.92 14.00
C LEU A 23 -16.82 -3.70 12.76
N VAL A 24 -16.66 -5.02 12.85
CA VAL A 24 -16.30 -5.84 11.69
C VAL A 24 -17.36 -5.68 10.59
N GLY A 25 -16.92 -5.32 9.38
CA GLY A 25 -17.79 -5.08 8.22
C GLY A 25 -18.52 -3.73 8.23
N LYS A 26 -18.41 -2.93 9.29
CA LYS A 26 -19.09 -1.62 9.40
C LYS A 26 -18.28 -0.49 8.77
N PRO A 27 -18.94 0.62 8.38
CA PRO A 27 -18.23 1.81 7.91
C PRO A 27 -17.47 2.47 9.08
N VAL A 28 -16.15 2.48 8.97
CA VAL A 28 -15.24 3.08 9.97
C VAL A 28 -14.26 3.99 9.26
N VAL A 29 -13.98 5.15 9.87
CA VAL A 29 -13.03 6.16 9.41
C VAL A 29 -12.09 6.53 10.55
N VAL A 30 -10.81 6.73 10.24
CA VAL A 30 -9.83 7.32 11.16
C VAL A 30 -9.41 8.68 10.61
N GLY A 31 -9.47 9.71 11.46
CA GLY A 31 -8.98 11.06 11.18
C GLY A 31 -7.68 11.37 11.90
N ASN A 32 -6.79 12.14 11.27
CA ASN A 32 -5.60 12.66 11.95
C ASN A 32 -5.98 13.93 12.73
N ASN A 33 -6.03 13.83 14.06
CA ASN A 33 -6.48 14.90 14.96
C ASN A 33 -7.83 15.52 14.52
N ASP A 34 -8.76 14.66 14.08
CA ASP A 34 -10.08 15.00 13.51
C ASP A 34 -10.07 15.94 12.30
N GLY A 35 -8.90 16.18 11.71
CA GLY A 35 -8.73 17.00 10.52
C GLY A 35 -9.15 16.24 9.26
N CYS A 36 -8.21 15.50 8.66
CA CYS A 36 -8.43 14.78 7.41
C CYS A 36 -8.54 13.28 7.63
N VAL A 37 -9.33 12.62 6.76
CA VAL A 37 -9.44 11.17 6.68
C VAL A 37 -8.10 10.57 6.27
N VAL A 38 -7.54 9.73 7.14
CA VAL A 38 -6.26 9.03 6.91
C VAL A 38 -6.41 7.52 6.72
N SER A 39 -7.55 6.95 7.12
CA SER A 39 -7.91 5.56 6.80
C SER A 39 -9.43 5.43 6.76
N ARG A 40 -9.92 4.50 5.95
CA ARG A 40 -11.36 4.20 5.81
C ARG A 40 -11.58 2.75 5.40
N THR A 41 -12.56 2.09 6.00
CA THR A 41 -12.95 0.72 5.61
C THR A 41 -13.59 0.70 4.23
N PRO A 42 -13.63 -0.47 3.55
CA PRO A 42 -14.35 -0.61 2.28
C PRO A 42 -15.80 -0.13 2.34
N ALA A 43 -16.51 -0.41 3.45
CA ALA A 43 -17.88 0.04 3.67
C ALA A 43 -18.04 1.56 3.75
N ALA A 44 -16.99 2.31 4.12
CA ALA A 44 -17.01 3.77 4.17
C ALA A 44 -16.58 4.44 2.85
N LYS A 45 -15.89 3.73 1.95
CA LYS A 45 -15.35 4.28 0.69
C LYS A 45 -16.38 4.97 -0.22
N PRO A 46 -17.61 4.45 -0.38
CA PRO A 46 -18.62 5.10 -1.23
C PRO A 46 -19.09 6.46 -0.71
N PHE A 47 -18.94 6.73 0.59
CA PHE A 47 -19.54 7.89 1.25
C PHE A 47 -18.53 8.99 1.57
N ILE A 48 -17.30 8.61 1.89
CA ILE A 48 -16.25 9.54 2.33
C ILE A 48 -14.96 9.26 1.58
N PRO A 49 -14.48 10.17 0.71
CA PRO A 49 -13.19 10.08 0.02
C PRO A 49 -11.98 10.00 0.97
N MET A 50 -10.81 9.63 0.45
CA MET A 50 -9.56 9.68 1.23
C MET A 50 -9.03 11.11 1.26
N ALA A 51 -8.30 11.49 2.32
CA ALA A 51 -7.61 12.77 2.46
C ALA A 51 -8.50 14.03 2.44
N VAL A 52 -9.81 13.87 2.61
CA VAL A 52 -10.75 14.99 2.76
C VAL A 52 -10.91 15.39 4.23
N PRO A 53 -11.25 16.66 4.51
CA PRO A 53 -11.57 17.10 5.87
C PRO A 53 -12.85 16.43 6.38
N ILE A 54 -12.79 15.78 7.54
CA ILE A 54 -13.92 15.00 8.10
C ILE A 54 -15.14 15.89 8.37
N HIS A 55 -14.92 17.13 8.82
CA HIS A 55 -15.99 18.07 9.13
C HIS A 55 -16.90 18.39 7.93
N GLN A 56 -16.40 18.27 6.69
CA GLN A 56 -17.20 18.49 5.48
C GLN A 56 -18.17 17.33 5.18
N TYR A 57 -18.00 16.18 5.85
CA TYR A 57 -18.75 14.95 5.61
C TYR A 57 -19.61 14.54 6.81
N GLN A 58 -19.86 15.45 7.77
CA GLN A 58 -20.63 15.14 8.98
C GLN A 58 -22.04 14.61 8.70
N ARG A 59 -22.66 15.07 7.61
CA ARG A 59 -23.98 14.58 7.20
C ARG A 59 -23.93 13.10 6.85
N GLN A 60 -22.99 12.71 5.98
CA GLN A 60 -22.78 11.33 5.56
C GLN A 60 -22.38 10.45 6.75
N VAL A 61 -21.56 10.97 7.67
CA VAL A 61 -21.21 10.28 8.91
C VAL A 61 -22.47 9.91 9.70
N ARG A 62 -23.39 10.86 9.90
CA ARG A 62 -24.65 10.63 10.63
C ARG A 62 -25.60 9.71 9.88
N GLU A 63 -25.87 9.98 8.60
CA GLU A 63 -26.86 9.25 7.80
C GLU A 63 -26.45 7.79 7.56
N GLN A 64 -25.15 7.51 7.43
CA GLN A 64 -24.64 6.16 7.15
C GLN A 64 -24.13 5.44 8.41
N GLY A 65 -24.27 6.05 9.59
CA GLY A 65 -23.80 5.47 10.85
C GLY A 65 -22.30 5.18 10.88
N ILE A 66 -21.49 6.05 10.26
CA ILE A 66 -20.03 5.86 10.15
C ILE A 66 -19.40 6.09 11.51
N THR A 67 -18.66 5.10 12.02
CA THR A 67 -17.89 5.28 13.25
C THR A 67 -16.59 6.00 12.93
N VAL A 68 -16.34 7.13 13.61
CA VAL A 68 -15.15 7.95 13.41
C VAL A 68 -14.25 7.84 14.64
N PHE A 69 -12.97 7.55 14.41
CA PHE A 69 -11.93 7.58 15.43
C PHE A 69 -10.92 8.68 15.14
N SER A 70 -10.42 9.32 16.20
CA SER A 70 -9.20 10.11 16.12
C SER A 70 -7.99 9.17 16.11
N SER A 71 -6.93 9.55 15.38
CA SER A 71 -5.72 8.74 15.23
C SER A 71 -5.02 8.44 16.56
N ASN A 72 -4.73 7.17 16.82
CA ASN A 72 -3.89 6.69 17.93
C ASN A 72 -2.58 6.08 17.40
N TYR A 73 -1.60 6.92 17.07
CA TYR A 73 -0.35 6.47 16.46
C TYR A 73 0.51 5.56 17.36
N ALA A 74 0.40 5.69 18.68
CA ALA A 74 1.09 4.80 19.61
C ALA A 74 0.54 3.37 19.50
N LEU A 75 -0.79 3.23 19.46
CA LEU A 75 -1.47 1.95 19.24
C LEU A 75 -1.09 1.37 17.87
N TYR A 76 -1.17 2.18 16.81
CA TYR A 76 -0.86 1.73 15.45
C TYR A 76 0.59 1.26 15.35
N HIS A 77 1.53 2.00 15.92
CA HIS A 77 2.93 1.57 15.94
C HIS A 77 3.14 0.21 16.64
N GLN A 78 2.45 -0.05 17.76
CA GLN A 78 2.54 -1.34 18.45
C GLN A 78 2.02 -2.50 17.59
N PHE A 79 0.95 -2.29 16.82
CA PHE A 79 0.50 -3.29 15.84
C PHE A 79 1.51 -3.50 14.73
N ALA A 80 2.12 -2.43 14.19
CA ALA A 80 3.12 -2.54 13.12
C ALA A 80 4.31 -3.39 13.56
N VAL A 81 4.84 -3.13 14.76
CA VAL A 81 5.96 -3.90 15.33
C VAL A 81 5.61 -5.39 15.42
N ARG A 82 4.42 -5.74 15.91
CA ARG A 82 3.96 -7.14 15.99
C ARG A 82 3.75 -7.77 14.61
N MET A 83 3.13 -7.02 13.70
CA MET A 83 2.87 -7.45 12.34
C MET A 83 4.17 -7.77 11.60
N HIS A 84 5.14 -6.85 11.61
CA HIS A 84 6.45 -7.04 10.98
C HIS A 84 7.24 -8.16 11.65
N ALA A 85 7.15 -8.31 12.98
CA ALA A 85 7.76 -9.45 13.68
C ALA A 85 7.16 -10.80 13.25
N ILE A 86 5.85 -10.89 13.01
CA ILE A 86 5.20 -12.10 12.47
C ILE A 86 5.67 -12.36 11.04
N MET A 87 5.70 -11.34 10.19
CA MET A 87 6.21 -11.46 8.81
C MET A 87 7.67 -11.96 8.78
N GLY A 88 8.50 -11.48 9.71
CA GLY A 88 9.90 -11.90 9.88
C GLY A 88 10.10 -13.38 10.23
N ARG A 89 9.06 -14.08 10.71
CA ARG A 89 9.10 -15.55 10.92
C ARG A 89 9.08 -16.32 9.61
N TYR A 90 8.57 -15.74 8.53
CA TYR A 90 8.38 -16.40 7.24
C TYR A 90 9.51 -16.10 6.25
N ALA A 91 10.12 -14.91 6.32
CA ALA A 91 11.16 -14.49 5.40
C ALA A 91 11.90 -13.25 5.93
N PRO A 92 13.14 -12.99 5.45
CA PRO A 92 13.75 -11.66 5.58
C PRO A 92 12.82 -10.58 5.01
N THR A 93 12.61 -9.51 5.77
CA THR A 93 11.67 -8.45 5.41
C THR A 93 12.35 -7.08 5.25
N GLU A 94 11.83 -6.28 4.33
CA GLU A 94 12.01 -4.83 4.30
C GLU A 94 10.72 -4.18 4.78
N GLU A 95 10.77 -3.52 5.93
CA GLU A 95 9.69 -2.69 6.45
C GLU A 95 9.60 -1.42 5.59
N PHE A 96 8.70 -1.43 4.59
CA PHE A 96 8.59 -0.34 3.63
C PHE A 96 7.75 0.82 4.18
N ALA A 97 6.66 0.49 4.89
CA ALA A 97 5.80 1.43 5.58
C ALA A 97 5.26 0.81 6.88
N VAL A 98 4.48 1.58 7.64
CA VAL A 98 3.84 1.10 8.89
C VAL A 98 2.93 -0.10 8.64
N ASP A 99 2.29 -0.14 7.49
CA ASP A 99 1.29 -1.12 7.06
C ASP A 99 1.77 -2.03 5.92
N GLU A 100 3.03 -1.88 5.46
CA GLU A 100 3.50 -2.53 4.26
C GLU A 100 4.94 -3.05 4.38
N ALA A 101 5.17 -4.28 3.91
CA ALA A 101 6.50 -4.90 3.87
C ALA A 101 6.75 -5.66 2.57
N PHE A 102 8.02 -5.74 2.17
CA PHE A 102 8.48 -6.68 1.14
C PHE A 102 9.20 -7.86 1.79
N LEU A 103 8.94 -9.08 1.32
CA LEU A 103 9.50 -10.31 1.85
C LEU A 103 10.36 -11.01 0.80
N ASP A 104 11.55 -11.48 1.18
CA ASP A 104 12.42 -12.31 0.33
C ASP A 104 12.06 -13.79 0.41
N LEU A 105 11.39 -14.29 -0.63
CA LEU A 105 10.99 -15.69 -0.76
C LEU A 105 12.02 -16.54 -1.50
N GLY A 106 13.26 -16.04 -1.64
CA GLY A 106 14.34 -16.74 -2.36
C GLY A 106 14.62 -18.15 -1.82
N HIS A 107 14.37 -18.38 -0.53
CA HIS A 107 14.59 -19.66 0.15
C HIS A 107 13.49 -20.71 -0.10
N LEU A 108 12.32 -20.32 -0.61
CA LEU A 108 11.18 -21.22 -0.88
C LEU A 108 11.20 -21.71 -2.33
N ALA A 109 10.65 -22.90 -2.62
CA ALA A 109 10.41 -23.30 -4.01
C ALA A 109 9.29 -22.45 -4.65
N PRO A 110 9.27 -22.23 -5.98
CA PRO A 110 8.23 -21.43 -6.62
C PRO A 110 6.79 -21.87 -6.31
N GLY A 111 6.56 -23.18 -6.24
CA GLY A 111 5.25 -23.76 -5.90
C GLY A 111 4.82 -23.58 -4.44
N GLU A 112 5.74 -23.25 -3.54
CA GLU A 112 5.48 -23.11 -2.10
C GLU A 112 5.20 -21.66 -1.69
N CYS A 113 5.63 -20.69 -2.50
CA CYS A 113 5.58 -19.27 -2.17
C CYS A 113 4.15 -18.79 -1.84
N LEU A 114 3.18 -19.10 -2.70
CA LEU A 114 1.79 -18.67 -2.49
C LEU A 114 1.16 -19.36 -1.28
N THR A 115 1.49 -20.64 -1.05
CA THR A 115 1.02 -21.39 0.13
C THR A 115 1.55 -20.78 1.42
N ALA A 116 2.86 -20.48 1.48
CA ALA A 116 3.47 -19.81 2.63
C ALA A 116 2.84 -18.43 2.90
N MET A 117 2.53 -17.66 1.85
CA MET A 117 1.88 -16.35 2.01
C MET A 117 0.42 -16.46 2.47
N ARG A 118 -0.32 -17.49 2.03
CA ARG A 118 -1.67 -17.78 2.54
C ARG A 118 -1.64 -18.13 4.04
N ASP A 119 -0.64 -18.89 4.46
CA ASP A 119 -0.42 -19.21 5.86
C ASP A 119 -0.06 -17.96 6.68
N LEU A 120 0.90 -17.14 6.21
CA LEU A 120 1.23 -15.85 6.83
C LEU A 120 0.00 -14.96 7.01
N ARG A 121 -0.82 -14.81 5.97
CA ARG A 121 -2.07 -14.03 6.03
C ARG A 121 -3.02 -14.56 7.09
N THR A 122 -3.18 -15.88 7.17
CA THR A 122 -4.03 -16.54 8.18
C THR A 122 -3.49 -16.31 9.59
N THR A 123 -2.18 -16.43 9.77
CA THR A 123 -1.47 -16.19 11.03
C THR A 123 -1.64 -14.74 11.49
N LEU A 124 -1.47 -13.75 10.61
CA LEU A 124 -1.68 -12.33 10.94
C LEU A 124 -3.12 -12.05 11.39
N LEU A 125 -4.10 -12.61 10.69
CA LEU A 125 -5.50 -12.47 11.09
C LEU A 125 -5.78 -13.14 12.43
N ARG A 126 -5.23 -14.32 12.68
CA ARG A 126 -5.43 -15.08 13.93
C ARG A 126 -4.76 -14.42 15.13
N GLU A 127 -3.51 -14.00 15.00
CA GLU A 127 -2.69 -13.53 16.13
C GLU A 127 -2.94 -12.07 16.49
N ILE A 128 -3.21 -11.22 15.50
CA ILE A 128 -3.35 -9.77 15.73
C ILE A 128 -4.63 -9.16 15.13
N ASN A 129 -5.51 -9.96 14.52
CA ASN A 129 -6.76 -9.48 13.91
C ASN A 129 -6.58 -8.44 12.80
N ILE A 130 -5.40 -8.42 12.15
CA ILE A 130 -5.12 -7.49 11.05
C ILE A 130 -5.29 -8.22 9.70
N PRO A 131 -6.26 -7.82 8.86
CA PRO A 131 -6.39 -8.36 7.52
C PRO A 131 -5.29 -7.80 6.62
N VAL A 132 -4.61 -8.67 5.89
CA VAL A 132 -3.54 -8.32 4.96
C VAL A 132 -3.85 -8.90 3.58
N THR A 133 -3.47 -8.17 2.54
CA THR A 133 -3.42 -8.70 1.17
C THR A 133 -1.98 -8.88 0.76
N ILE A 134 -1.66 -10.02 0.13
CA ILE A 134 -0.28 -10.37 -0.22
C ILE A 134 -0.17 -10.71 -1.71
N GLY A 135 0.67 -9.96 -2.43
CA GLY A 135 1.02 -10.24 -3.81
C GLY A 135 2.40 -10.86 -3.94
N VAL A 136 2.53 -11.95 -4.71
CA VAL A 136 3.80 -12.63 -4.97
C VAL A 136 4.20 -12.42 -6.43
N ALA A 137 5.44 -11.94 -6.66
CA ALA A 137 5.98 -11.79 -8.01
C ALA A 137 7.52 -11.75 -8.02
N PRO A 138 8.16 -11.76 -9.20
CA PRO A 138 9.63 -11.76 -9.29
C PRO A 138 10.31 -10.45 -8.86
N THR A 139 9.58 -9.33 -8.85
CA THR A 139 10.09 -7.96 -8.64
C THR A 139 9.16 -7.19 -7.71
N LYS A 140 9.64 -6.10 -7.09
CA LYS A 140 8.85 -5.32 -6.12
C LYS A 140 7.66 -4.64 -6.79
N VAL A 141 7.86 -4.08 -7.99
CA VAL A 141 6.77 -3.44 -8.74
C VAL A 141 5.69 -4.46 -9.08
N LEU A 142 6.09 -5.64 -9.58
CA LEU A 142 5.11 -6.69 -9.90
C LEU A 142 4.45 -7.26 -8.64
N SER A 143 5.14 -7.35 -7.49
CA SER A 143 4.52 -7.87 -6.26
C SER A 143 3.47 -6.89 -5.73
N LYS A 144 3.69 -5.58 -5.88
CA LYS A 144 2.65 -4.57 -5.58
C LYS A 144 1.48 -4.66 -6.56
N LEU A 145 1.75 -4.84 -7.85
CA LEU A 145 0.70 -5.06 -8.84
C LEU A 145 -0.13 -6.30 -8.50
N ALA A 146 0.52 -7.41 -8.15
CA ALA A 146 -0.14 -8.63 -7.68
C ALA A 146 -0.97 -8.38 -6.41
N THR A 147 -0.48 -7.55 -5.49
CA THR A 147 -1.21 -7.16 -4.27
C THR A 147 -2.48 -6.39 -4.62
N SER A 148 -2.41 -5.44 -5.56
CA SER A 148 -3.60 -4.73 -6.05
C SER A 148 -4.64 -5.66 -6.66
N VAL A 149 -4.21 -6.68 -7.44
CA VAL A 149 -5.12 -7.72 -7.93
C VAL A 149 -5.68 -8.55 -6.77
N GLY A 150 -4.85 -8.94 -5.80
CA GLY A 150 -5.28 -9.67 -4.61
C GLY A 150 -6.32 -8.93 -3.76
N LYS A 151 -6.41 -7.60 -3.85
CA LYS A 151 -7.45 -6.81 -3.15
C LYS A 151 -8.85 -7.01 -3.76
N THR A 152 -8.95 -7.52 -4.99
CA THR A 152 -10.23 -7.82 -5.65
C THR A 152 -10.64 -9.29 -5.53
N THR A 153 -9.75 -10.15 -5.03
CA THR A 153 -10.03 -11.58 -4.84
C THR A 153 -10.50 -11.86 -3.42
N ALA A 154 -11.34 -12.89 -3.26
CA ALA A 154 -11.76 -13.35 -1.93
C ALA A 154 -10.60 -13.96 -1.13
N GLU A 155 -9.59 -14.51 -1.82
CA GLU A 155 -8.42 -15.13 -1.19
C GLU A 155 -7.51 -14.12 -0.49
N GLY A 156 -7.41 -12.88 -0.99
CA GLY A 156 -6.49 -11.87 -0.46
C GLY A 156 -5.01 -12.23 -0.64
N CYS A 157 -4.70 -13.27 -1.42
CA CYS A 157 -3.35 -13.59 -1.87
C CYS A 157 -3.38 -13.78 -3.39
N TYR A 158 -2.35 -13.35 -4.10
CA TYR A 158 -2.30 -13.46 -5.55
C TYR A 158 -0.87 -13.60 -6.08
N ALA A 159 -0.69 -14.43 -7.10
CA ALA A 159 0.56 -14.59 -7.84
C ALA A 159 0.25 -14.69 -9.32
N PHE A 160 1.07 -14.06 -10.16
CA PHE A 160 0.94 -14.21 -11.61
C PHE A 160 1.42 -15.60 -12.05
N ALA A 161 0.62 -16.28 -12.85
CA ALA A 161 0.95 -17.60 -13.39
C ALA A 161 1.97 -17.51 -14.53
N ASN A 162 1.89 -16.46 -15.35
CA ASN A 162 2.75 -16.27 -16.52
C ASN A 162 2.76 -14.79 -16.97
N GLU A 163 3.61 -14.49 -17.96
CA GLU A 163 3.78 -13.16 -18.51
C GLU A 163 2.51 -12.63 -19.21
N ALA A 164 1.74 -13.49 -19.88
CA ALA A 164 0.51 -13.08 -20.54
C ALA A 164 -0.54 -12.53 -19.55
N GLN A 165 -0.61 -13.12 -18.35
CA GLN A 165 -1.48 -12.62 -17.29
C GLN A 165 -1.00 -11.25 -16.75
N ILE A 166 0.31 -11.05 -16.65
CA ILE A 166 0.89 -9.75 -16.28
C ILE A 166 0.48 -8.70 -17.33
N ASP A 167 0.63 -9.03 -18.61
CA ASP A 167 0.28 -8.11 -19.71
C ASP A 167 -1.20 -7.75 -19.74
N GLN A 168 -2.08 -8.73 -19.50
CA GLN A 168 -3.52 -8.50 -19.41
C GLN A 168 -3.86 -7.51 -18.28
N VAL A 169 -3.31 -7.71 -17.08
CA VAL A 169 -3.54 -6.81 -15.95
C VAL A 169 -2.97 -5.42 -16.24
N LEU A 170 -1.76 -5.35 -16.79
CA LEU A 170 -1.11 -4.08 -17.13
C LEU A 170 -1.83 -3.29 -18.24
N ALA A 171 -2.48 -3.97 -19.18
CA ALA A 171 -3.29 -3.32 -20.21
C ALA A 171 -4.49 -2.56 -19.63
N ALA A 172 -5.05 -3.08 -18.53
CA ALA A 172 -6.16 -2.46 -17.79
C ALA A 172 -5.69 -1.52 -16.66
N THR A 173 -4.38 -1.45 -16.38
CA THR A 173 -3.84 -0.65 -15.28
C THR A 173 -3.49 0.76 -15.78
N ALA A 174 -4.11 1.78 -15.17
CA ALA A 174 -3.75 3.17 -15.43
C ALA A 174 -2.31 3.45 -14.95
N LEU A 175 -1.65 4.42 -15.57
CA LEU A 175 -0.28 4.78 -15.19
C LEU A 175 -0.17 5.16 -13.71
N GLU A 176 -1.14 5.90 -13.19
CA GLU A 176 -1.18 6.36 -11.80
C GLU A 176 -1.31 5.21 -10.78
N ASP A 177 -1.76 4.04 -11.21
CA ASP A 177 -1.90 2.85 -10.37
C ASP A 177 -0.62 2.00 -10.34
N ILE A 178 0.39 2.33 -11.16
CA ILE A 178 1.69 1.68 -11.16
C ILE A 178 2.55 2.33 -10.09
N TRP A 179 3.14 1.51 -9.22
CA TRP A 179 4.01 2.00 -8.17
C TRP A 179 5.11 2.92 -8.71
N TYR A 180 5.33 4.04 -8.01
CA TYR A 180 6.26 5.12 -8.36
C TYR A 180 5.80 6.07 -9.50
N ILE A 181 4.79 5.72 -10.29
CA ILE A 181 4.26 6.57 -11.36
C ILE A 181 3.08 7.41 -10.83
N ALA A 182 3.38 8.59 -10.28
CA ALA A 182 2.36 9.55 -9.83
C ALA A 182 1.94 10.54 -10.94
N GLY A 183 0.90 11.35 -10.71
CA GLY A 183 0.24 12.18 -11.72
C GLY A 183 1.14 13.00 -12.66
N GLN A 184 2.20 13.66 -12.17
CA GLN A 184 3.11 14.40 -13.05
C GLN A 184 3.94 13.49 -13.96
N ARG A 185 4.37 12.32 -13.45
CA ARG A 185 5.08 11.31 -14.25
C ARG A 185 4.15 10.69 -15.27
N ALA A 186 2.91 10.36 -14.86
CA ALA A 186 1.88 9.84 -15.75
C ALA A 186 1.56 10.83 -16.88
N LYS A 187 1.38 12.11 -16.57
CA LYS A 187 1.17 13.17 -17.58
C LYS A 187 2.31 13.23 -18.60
N LYS A 188 3.56 13.16 -18.15
CA LYS A 188 4.73 13.16 -19.04
C LYS A 188 4.82 11.88 -19.89
N LEU A 189 4.47 10.72 -19.34
CA LEU A 189 4.42 9.46 -20.08
C LEU A 189 3.34 9.49 -21.19
N ARG A 190 2.15 10.02 -20.90
CA ARG A 190 1.10 10.23 -21.91
C ARG A 190 1.56 11.16 -23.03
N ALA A 191 2.27 12.24 -22.69
CA ALA A 191 2.86 13.13 -23.69
C ALA A 191 3.92 12.43 -24.58
N LEU A 192 4.46 11.28 -24.15
CA LEU A 192 5.35 10.42 -24.95
C LEU A 192 4.58 9.30 -25.69
N GLY A 193 3.25 9.30 -25.66
CA GLY A 193 2.39 8.30 -26.28
C GLY A 193 2.26 7.00 -25.48
N ILE A 194 2.55 7.01 -24.17
CA ILE A 194 2.41 5.84 -23.29
C ILE A 194 1.16 6.05 -22.43
N GLU A 195 0.12 5.23 -22.62
CA GLU A 195 -1.19 5.46 -21.98
C GLU A 195 -1.50 4.56 -20.78
N ASN A 196 -0.93 3.35 -20.74
CA ASN A 196 -1.20 2.36 -19.70
C ASN A 196 0.06 1.58 -19.28
N GLY A 197 -0.11 0.69 -18.30
CA GLY A 197 0.99 -0.11 -17.78
C GLY A 197 1.64 -1.06 -18.78
N LEU A 198 0.88 -1.58 -19.74
CA LEU A 198 1.44 -2.48 -20.75
C LEU A 198 2.37 -1.71 -21.70
N MET A 199 1.95 -0.53 -22.17
CA MET A 199 2.79 0.33 -23.00
C MET A 199 4.05 0.79 -22.23
N LEU A 200 3.93 1.06 -20.92
CA LEU A 200 5.07 1.38 -20.08
C LEU A 200 6.04 0.20 -19.97
N LYS A 201 5.54 -1.02 -19.73
CA LYS A 201 6.34 -2.26 -19.73
C LYS A 201 7.05 -2.46 -21.07
N GLN A 202 6.42 -2.13 -22.19
CA GLN A 202 6.97 -2.29 -23.53
C GLN A 202 7.97 -1.19 -23.94
N SER A 203 8.07 -0.10 -23.18
CA SER A 203 8.96 1.02 -23.48
C SER A 203 10.45 0.69 -23.31
N ASP A 204 11.32 1.23 -24.17
CA ASP A 204 12.76 1.00 -24.06
C ASP A 204 13.36 1.59 -22.75
N ILE A 205 14.13 0.78 -22.00
CA ILE A 205 14.71 1.19 -20.70
C ILE A 205 15.70 2.34 -20.87
N ALA A 206 16.54 2.30 -21.91
CA ALA A 206 17.54 3.34 -22.14
C ALA A 206 16.88 4.67 -22.50
N ARG A 207 15.83 4.63 -23.33
CA ARG A 207 14.98 5.79 -23.66
C ARG A 207 14.30 6.33 -22.41
N MET A 208 13.72 5.49 -21.55
CA MET A 208 13.11 5.95 -20.29
C MET A 208 14.11 6.59 -19.35
N ARG A 209 15.34 6.08 -19.28
CA ARG A 209 16.41 6.71 -18.48
C ARG A 209 16.76 8.12 -18.99
N ARG A 210 16.77 8.32 -20.31
CA ARG A 210 17.09 9.62 -20.95
C ARG A 210 15.95 10.63 -20.86
N LEU A 211 14.72 10.20 -21.13
CA LEU A 211 13.55 11.09 -21.23
C LEU A 211 12.85 11.33 -19.89
N MET A 212 12.98 10.40 -18.94
CA MET A 212 12.29 10.45 -17.65
C MET A 212 13.32 10.60 -16.51
N THR A 213 13.44 9.57 -15.67
CA THR A 213 14.38 9.51 -14.54
C THR A 213 14.85 8.06 -14.38
N LEU A 214 16.00 7.84 -13.72
CA LEU A 214 16.50 6.49 -13.46
C LEU A 214 15.47 5.59 -12.75
N PRO A 215 14.73 6.06 -11.73
CA PRO A 215 13.69 5.23 -11.11
C PRO A 215 12.55 4.83 -12.04
N VAL A 216 12.16 5.66 -13.02
CA VAL A 216 11.15 5.25 -14.03
C VAL A 216 11.70 4.14 -14.92
N ALA A 217 12.99 4.22 -15.30
CA ALA A 217 13.65 3.14 -16.03
C ALA A 217 13.72 1.84 -15.21
N HIS A 218 13.92 1.92 -13.89
CA HIS A 218 13.83 0.77 -13.00
C HIS A 218 12.43 0.18 -12.95
N VAL A 219 11.37 1.00 -12.89
CA VAL A 219 9.98 0.51 -12.97
C VAL A 219 9.75 -0.28 -14.25
N VAL A 220 10.22 0.22 -15.39
CA VAL A 220 10.10 -0.51 -16.67
C VAL A 220 10.83 -1.86 -16.64
N ALA A 221 12.04 -1.91 -16.07
CA ALA A 221 12.76 -3.17 -15.89
C ALA A 221 12.00 -4.14 -14.96
N GLU A 222 11.51 -3.64 -13.83
CA GLU A 222 10.77 -4.44 -12.85
C GLU A 222 9.47 -5.02 -13.43
N LEU A 223 8.75 -4.26 -14.26
CA LEU A 223 7.55 -4.72 -14.97
C LEU A 223 7.86 -5.85 -15.99
N ARG A 224 9.11 -5.97 -16.44
CA ARG A 224 9.60 -7.08 -17.28
C ARG A 224 10.16 -8.25 -16.47
N GLY A 225 9.98 -8.23 -15.15
CA GLY A 225 10.55 -9.27 -14.28
C GLY A 225 12.05 -9.11 -14.02
N ILE A 226 12.68 -8.03 -14.50
CA ILE A 226 14.10 -7.74 -14.27
C ILE A 226 14.23 -6.93 -12.99
N SER A 227 14.79 -7.53 -11.94
CA SER A 227 14.95 -6.83 -10.66
C SER A 227 15.97 -5.67 -10.81
N ALA A 228 15.48 -4.45 -10.61
CA ALA A 228 16.23 -3.20 -10.67
C ALA A 228 16.08 -2.37 -9.38
N ILE A 229 15.17 -2.76 -8.48
CA ILE A 229 14.97 -2.12 -7.18
C ILE A 229 15.33 -3.15 -6.09
N PRO A 230 16.50 -2.99 -5.44
CA PRO A 230 16.96 -3.98 -4.47
C PRO A 230 16.09 -3.99 -3.21
N LEU A 231 15.95 -5.17 -2.61
CA LEU A 231 15.41 -5.34 -1.27
C LEU A 231 16.40 -4.76 -0.24
N ARG A 232 15.88 -4.05 0.76
CA ARG A 232 16.64 -3.38 1.82
C ARG A 232 16.17 -3.91 3.17
N THR A 233 16.77 -5.01 3.62
CA THR A 233 16.47 -5.62 4.92
C THR A 233 17.04 -4.83 6.10
N VAL A 234 17.98 -3.93 5.84
CA VAL A 234 18.48 -2.97 6.82
C VAL A 234 17.90 -1.60 6.52
N ALA A 235 17.07 -1.08 7.43
CA ALA A 235 16.50 0.25 7.28
C ALA A 235 17.63 1.30 7.28
N PRO A 236 17.64 2.24 6.32
CA PRO A 236 18.58 3.33 6.35
C PRO A 236 18.32 4.19 7.60
N PRO A 237 19.36 4.85 8.15
CA PRO A 237 19.17 5.73 9.31
C PRO A 237 18.13 6.80 8.99
N ARG A 238 17.23 7.07 9.95
CA ARG A 238 16.27 8.17 9.85
C ARG A 238 17.06 9.46 9.70
N LYS A 239 16.84 10.15 8.57
CA LYS A 239 17.58 11.38 8.25
C LYS A 239 17.01 12.59 8.99
N GLU A 240 15.70 12.61 9.20
CA GLU A 240 14.97 13.77 9.73
C GLU A 240 13.80 13.31 10.59
N SER A 241 13.44 14.13 11.57
CA SER A 241 12.20 14.02 12.35
C SER A 241 11.59 15.42 12.47
N MET A 242 10.29 15.53 12.22
CA MET A 242 9.58 16.80 12.21
C MET A 242 8.24 16.65 12.91
N CYS A 243 7.84 17.68 13.67
CA CYS A 243 6.49 17.83 14.19
C CYS A 243 5.89 19.09 13.57
N ALA A 244 4.79 18.94 12.84
CA ALA A 244 4.01 20.04 12.30
C ALA A 244 2.60 19.98 12.87
N ARG A 245 2.04 21.13 13.24
CA ARG A 245 0.68 21.28 13.74
C ARG A 245 -0.07 22.30 12.90
N ALA A 246 -1.34 22.02 12.64
CA ALA A 246 -2.24 22.97 12.00
C ALA A 246 -3.07 23.68 13.09
N PHE A 247 -3.29 24.98 12.91
CA PHE A 247 -4.16 25.78 13.76
C PHE A 247 -5.59 25.78 13.20
N GLY A 248 -6.60 25.82 14.07
CA GLY A 248 -8.01 25.86 13.66
C GLY A 248 -8.44 27.19 13.03
N HIS A 249 -7.60 28.22 13.13
CA HIS A 249 -7.78 29.53 12.52
C HIS A 249 -6.43 30.06 12.04
N ARG A 250 -6.48 31.11 11.21
CA ARG A 250 -5.26 31.78 10.74
C ARG A 250 -4.65 32.57 11.89
N ILE A 251 -3.40 32.25 12.21
CA ILE A 251 -2.60 32.97 13.19
C ILE A 251 -2.08 34.26 12.56
N ASN A 252 -2.30 35.38 13.22
CA ASN A 252 -1.80 36.70 12.78
C ASN A 252 -0.85 37.35 13.80
N ASP A 253 -0.68 36.74 14.97
CA ASP A 253 0.21 37.20 16.04
C ASP A 253 1.17 36.08 16.45
N LEU A 254 2.46 36.41 16.61
CA LEU A 254 3.49 35.48 17.04
C LEU A 254 3.20 34.87 18.43
N ARG A 255 2.46 35.58 19.29
CA ARG A 255 2.10 35.12 20.63
C ARG A 255 1.08 33.98 20.65
N GLU A 256 0.38 33.77 19.53
CA GLU A 256 -0.56 32.65 19.37
C GLU A 256 0.11 31.38 18.81
N MET A 257 1.39 31.49 18.41
CA MET A 257 2.21 30.37 17.92
C MET A 257 2.96 29.67 19.06
#